data_AF-A0A087MIS9-F1
#
_entry.id   AF-A0A087MIS9-F1
#
_cell.length_a   1.000
_cell.length_b   1.000
_cell.length_c   1.000
_cell.angle_alpha   90.00
_cell.angle_beta   90.00
_cell.angle_gamma   90.00
#
_symmetry.space_group_name_H-M   'P 1'
#
loop_
_entity.id
_entity.type
_entity.pdbx_description
1 polymer ?
#
loop_
_entity_poly.entity_id
_entity_poly.type
_entity_poly.pdbx_seq_one_letter_code
_entity_poly.pdbx_strand_id
1 'polypeptide(L)'
;MRSLFVILSLLPALATSLPALASTTDRELCQNRAPGRSHGVPAPAERAQACTRVLATLPPAERSHWLAQRGESYRDMQQHALALADHQAAFTATSNAFNYFRIVEDLIALGRFDEALALIERIQREDWLTHYRDNGDYHEWRGRALAKAGRRDEAVQALRTMLRQRLRTLIQSGGDPGTRNRSGEDLLAELERATGLPTIIPEARLSRCTGQGDVAQRILACNGVVSGDWVPDEDIRTARFTRAQLHAQSQDWPQALADLDWLVQDDAANGDARLLRARVKLAAGKVDEALAEYTWLVDRTGDPQVILHRAEAYFATKRYEAALADLRAVDARMPGNDRLQSMIRQVEQARDAAANPSGG
;
A
#
# COMPACT_ATOMS: atom_id res chain seq x y z
N MET A 1 -2.75 15.24 98.40
CA MET A 1 -1.52 15.90 97.90
C MET A 1 -0.52 14.82 97.47
N ARG A 2 -0.11 14.85 96.19
CA ARG A 2 1.22 14.48 95.66
C ARG A 2 1.80 13.09 95.98
N SER A 3 1.78 12.17 95.02
CA SER A 3 2.88 11.97 94.04
C SER A 3 2.90 10.53 93.52
N LEU A 4 2.60 10.38 92.22
CA LEU A 4 2.99 9.23 91.41
C LEU A 4 4.52 9.22 91.29
N PHE A 5 5.16 8.05 91.48
CA PHE A 5 6.48 7.77 90.93
C PHE A 5 6.41 6.53 90.03
N VAL A 6 6.96 6.74 88.84
CA VAL A 6 7.01 5.90 87.66
C VAL A 6 7.94 4.71 87.89
N ILE A 7 7.47 3.49 87.60
CA ILE A 7 8.33 2.36 87.23
C ILE A 7 7.99 2.03 85.77
N LEU A 8 8.81 2.56 84.87
CA LEU A 8 8.78 2.30 83.44
C LEU A 8 9.78 1.15 83.18
N SER A 9 9.28 -0.07 83.01
CA SER A 9 10.09 -1.23 82.66
C SER A 9 9.61 -1.85 81.35
N LEU A 10 10.39 -1.58 80.30
CA LEU A 10 10.79 -2.50 79.23
C LEU A 10 9.68 -3.24 78.46
N LEU A 11 9.16 -2.58 77.43
CA LEU A 11 8.70 -3.25 76.21
C LEU A 11 9.82 -3.09 75.15
N PRO A 12 10.26 -4.16 74.46
CA PRO A 12 11.21 -4.03 73.37
C PRO A 12 10.54 -3.24 72.25
N ALA A 13 11.21 -2.19 71.80
CA ALA A 13 10.83 -1.47 70.60
C ALA A 13 10.86 -2.46 69.43
N LEU A 14 9.70 -2.96 69.04
CA LEU A 14 9.45 -3.39 67.66
C LEU A 14 9.59 -2.13 66.81
N ALA A 15 10.83 -1.78 66.47
CA ALA A 15 11.11 -0.92 65.35
C ALA A 15 10.71 -1.71 64.09
N THR A 16 9.41 -1.74 63.81
CA THR A 16 8.95 -1.93 62.44
C THR A 16 9.56 -0.78 61.67
N SER A 17 10.67 -1.04 60.98
CA SER A 17 11.25 -0.11 60.03
C SER A 17 10.13 0.24 59.04
N LEU A 18 9.55 1.42 59.22
CA LEU A 18 8.71 2.02 58.19
C LEU A 18 9.53 1.94 56.89
N PRO A 19 9.02 1.34 55.81
CA PRO A 19 9.77 1.29 54.56
C PRO A 19 10.15 2.72 54.22
N ALA A 20 11.44 2.97 54.03
CA ALA A 20 11.94 4.30 53.68
C ALA A 20 11.09 4.80 52.51
N LEU A 21 10.37 5.90 52.72
CA LEU A 21 9.57 6.54 51.68
C LEU A 21 10.47 6.67 50.45
N ALA A 22 10.00 6.19 49.29
CA ALA A 22 10.80 6.24 48.07
C ALA A 22 11.24 7.69 47.85
N SER A 23 12.55 7.88 47.64
CA SER A 23 13.13 9.21 47.58
C SER A 23 12.56 9.98 46.40
N THR A 24 12.58 11.32 46.46
CA THR A 24 12.22 12.16 45.30
C THR A 24 13.02 11.74 44.06
N THR A 25 14.27 11.35 44.26
CA THR A 25 15.16 10.79 43.24
C THR A 25 14.63 9.48 42.64
N ASP A 26 14.09 8.56 43.44
CA ASP A 26 13.51 7.31 42.91
C ASP A 26 12.29 7.57 42.03
N ARG A 27 11.48 8.57 42.40
CA ARG A 27 10.32 8.99 41.59
C ARG A 27 10.77 9.62 40.27
N GLU A 28 11.77 10.49 40.30
CA GLU A 28 12.35 11.11 39.09
C GLU A 28 12.93 10.05 38.16
N LEU A 29 13.78 9.15 38.67
CA LEU A 29 14.40 8.09 37.90
C LEU A 29 13.37 7.17 37.25
N CYS A 30 12.35 6.75 38.00
CA CYS A 30 11.30 5.91 37.45
C CYS A 30 10.48 6.61 36.36
N GLN A 31 10.29 7.93 36.45
CA GLN A 31 9.64 8.75 35.42
C GLN A 31 10.56 9.12 34.24
N ASN A 32 11.68 8.41 34.08
CA ASN A 32 12.64 8.65 33.03
C ASN A 32 13.31 10.05 33.09
N ARG A 33 13.46 10.61 34.29
CA ARG A 33 14.12 11.91 34.53
C ARG A 33 15.42 11.68 35.29
N ALA A 34 16.51 12.24 34.77
CA ALA A 34 17.75 12.27 35.52
C ALA A 34 17.62 13.20 36.74
N PRO A 35 18.11 12.80 37.92
CA PRO A 35 18.10 13.67 39.09
C PRO A 35 19.05 14.85 38.91
N GLY A 36 18.60 16.06 39.28
CA GLY A 36 19.37 17.29 39.12
C GLY A 36 19.43 17.84 37.68
N ARG A 37 20.27 18.84 37.42
CA ARG A 37 20.43 19.49 36.09
C ARG A 37 21.22 18.63 35.08
N SER A 38 21.14 17.31 35.20
CA SER A 38 21.80 16.36 34.30
C SER A 38 20.95 16.18 33.03
N HIS A 39 21.56 16.35 31.86
CA HIS A 39 20.93 16.06 30.58
C HIS A 39 21.28 14.62 30.15
N GLY A 40 20.39 13.67 30.42
CA GLY A 40 20.55 12.28 30.00
C GLY A 40 19.36 11.41 30.39
N VAL A 41 19.10 10.35 29.61
CA VAL A 41 18.12 9.30 29.95
C VAL A 41 18.81 8.31 30.90
N PRO A 42 18.29 8.09 32.12
CA PRO A 42 18.88 7.12 33.05
C PRO A 42 18.87 5.70 32.48
N ALA A 43 19.80 4.86 32.92
CA ALA A 43 19.91 3.50 32.42
C ALA A 43 18.61 2.70 32.69
N PRO A 44 18.10 1.89 31.74
CA PRO A 44 16.85 1.15 31.92
C PRO A 44 16.78 0.31 33.21
N ALA A 45 17.88 -0.34 33.58
CA ALA A 45 17.98 -1.12 34.82
C ALA A 45 17.85 -0.26 36.08
N GLU A 46 18.43 0.94 36.08
CA GLU A 46 18.35 1.88 37.19
C GLU A 46 16.91 2.39 37.37
N ARG A 47 16.24 2.75 36.26
CA ARG A 47 14.83 3.15 36.28
C ARG A 47 13.94 2.03 36.82
N ALA A 48 14.13 0.78 36.36
CA ALA A 48 13.35 -0.37 36.84
C ALA A 48 13.52 -0.61 38.36
N GLN A 49 14.75 -0.47 38.87
CA GLN A 49 15.03 -0.57 40.30
C GLN A 49 14.39 0.58 41.10
N ALA A 50 14.46 1.81 40.59
CA ALA A 50 13.82 2.97 41.19
C ALA A 50 12.30 2.79 41.25
N CYS A 51 11.66 2.35 40.16
CA CYS A 51 10.24 2.03 40.13
C CYS A 51 9.87 0.94 41.15
N THR A 52 10.72 -0.07 41.33
CA THR A 52 10.49 -1.15 42.30
C THR A 52 10.48 -0.62 43.73
N ARG A 53 11.40 0.30 44.08
CA ARG A 53 11.39 0.98 45.39
C ARG A 53 10.14 1.84 45.57
N VAL A 54 9.74 2.60 44.55
CA VAL A 54 8.50 3.40 44.58
C VAL A 54 7.28 2.51 44.84
N LEU A 55 7.11 1.44 44.05
CA LEU A 55 5.99 0.51 44.15
C LEU A 55 5.88 -0.17 45.52
N ALA A 56 7.01 -0.47 46.16
CA ALA A 56 7.04 -1.06 47.51
C ALA A 56 6.42 -0.15 48.58
N THR A 57 6.41 1.16 48.35
CA THR A 57 5.90 2.15 49.32
C THR A 57 4.46 2.59 49.06
N LEU A 58 3.90 2.27 47.89
CA LEU A 58 2.59 2.75 47.46
C LEU A 58 1.47 1.74 47.73
N PRO A 59 0.26 2.20 48.09
CA PRO A 59 -0.93 1.35 48.15
C PRO A 59 -1.33 0.88 46.73
N PRO A 60 -1.99 -0.29 46.58
CA PRO A 60 -2.32 -0.86 45.27
C PRO A 60 -3.04 0.10 44.30
N ALA A 61 -3.95 0.94 44.80
CA ALA A 61 -4.71 1.91 43.99
C ALA A 61 -3.83 2.96 43.29
N GLU A 62 -2.65 3.26 43.81
CA GLU A 62 -1.73 4.26 43.26
C GLU A 62 -0.64 3.66 42.38
N ARG A 63 -0.60 2.32 42.25
CA ARG A 63 0.49 1.63 41.56
C ARG A 63 0.40 1.67 40.05
N SER A 64 -0.78 1.92 39.46
CA SER A 64 -1.01 1.76 38.00
C SER A 64 0.04 2.50 37.16
N HIS A 65 0.24 3.80 37.42
CA HIS A 65 1.22 4.62 36.69
C HIS A 65 2.65 4.09 36.83
N TRP A 66 3.06 3.73 38.05
CA TRP A 66 4.42 3.27 38.35
C TRP A 66 4.71 1.87 37.81
N LEU A 67 3.70 1.00 37.76
CA LEU A 67 3.77 -0.28 37.07
C LEU A 67 4.01 -0.07 35.57
N ALA A 68 3.26 0.83 34.94
CA ALA A 68 3.47 1.16 33.52
C ALA A 68 4.90 1.66 33.24
N GLN A 69 5.44 2.56 34.09
CA GLN A 69 6.82 3.05 33.94
C GLN A 69 7.87 1.96 34.14
N ARG A 70 7.64 1.03 35.07
CA ARG A 70 8.54 -0.11 35.26
C ARG A 70 8.45 -1.08 34.08
N GLY A 71 7.26 -1.29 33.52
CA GLY A 71 7.03 -2.04 32.30
C GLY A 71 7.85 -1.50 31.12
N GLU A 72 7.82 -0.19 30.89
CA GLU A 72 8.66 0.47 29.86
C GLU A 72 10.15 0.25 30.12
N SER A 73 10.58 0.31 31.39
CA SER A 73 11.97 0.04 31.75
C SER A 73 12.37 -1.41 31.42
N TYR A 74 11.49 -2.38 31.66
CA TYR A 74 11.70 -3.77 31.26
C TYR A 74 11.74 -3.95 29.74
N ARG A 75 10.90 -3.24 28.98
CA ARG A 75 10.92 -3.26 27.51
C ARG A 75 12.24 -2.74 26.94
N ASP A 76 12.76 -1.65 27.49
CA ASP A 76 14.04 -1.09 27.08
C ASP A 76 15.21 -2.06 27.36
N MET A 77 15.03 -2.98 28.32
CA MET A 77 15.95 -4.10 28.60
C MET A 77 15.63 -5.38 27.81
N GLN A 78 14.65 -5.34 26.89
CA GLN A 78 14.15 -6.50 26.15
C GLN A 78 13.57 -7.62 27.04
N GLN A 79 13.18 -7.29 28.28
CA GLN A 79 12.58 -8.22 29.24
C GLN A 79 11.06 -8.24 29.10
N HIS A 80 10.57 -8.62 27.91
CA HIS A 80 9.15 -8.51 27.52
C HIS A 80 8.18 -9.28 28.42
N ALA A 81 8.61 -10.38 29.06
CA ALA A 81 7.78 -11.12 30.01
C ALA A 81 7.49 -10.33 31.30
N LEU A 82 8.50 -9.61 31.81
CA LEU A 82 8.34 -8.76 32.99
C LEU A 82 7.54 -7.49 32.65
N ALA A 83 7.80 -6.92 31.47
CA ALA A 83 7.04 -5.81 30.94
C ALA A 83 5.54 -6.14 30.83
N LEU A 84 5.22 -7.29 30.23
CA LEU A 84 3.85 -7.75 30.04
C LEU A 84 3.09 -7.83 31.37
N ALA A 85 3.71 -8.41 32.40
CA ALA A 85 3.09 -8.55 33.71
C ALA A 85 2.78 -7.18 34.34
N ASP A 86 3.70 -6.22 34.24
CA ASP A 86 3.51 -4.87 34.76
C ASP A 86 2.46 -4.08 33.97
N HIS A 87 2.44 -4.16 32.64
CA HIS A 87 1.42 -3.51 31.82
C HIS A 87 0.02 -4.10 32.05
N GLN A 88 -0.09 -5.43 32.22
CA GLN A 88 -1.34 -6.08 32.57
C GLN A 88 -1.85 -5.65 33.95
N ALA A 89 -0.96 -5.59 34.94
CA ALA A 89 -1.31 -5.09 36.27
C ALA A 89 -1.73 -3.61 36.25
N ALA A 90 -1.01 -2.78 35.49
CA ALA A 90 -1.34 -1.37 35.30
C ALA A 90 -2.69 -1.16 34.61
N PHE A 91 -2.97 -1.93 33.55
CA PHE A 91 -4.22 -1.89 32.80
C PHE A 91 -5.41 -2.38 33.65
N THR A 92 -5.21 -3.42 34.46
CA THR A 92 -6.25 -3.94 35.36
C THR A 92 -6.66 -2.90 36.40
N ALA A 93 -5.70 -2.11 36.90
CA ALA A 93 -5.97 -1.04 37.85
C ALA A 93 -6.60 0.19 37.17
N THR A 94 -6.14 0.55 35.98
CA THR A 94 -6.64 1.70 35.22
C THR A 94 -6.62 1.38 33.72
N SER A 95 -7.80 1.11 33.16
CA SER A 95 -7.98 0.89 31.72
C SER A 95 -7.60 2.15 30.94
N ASN A 96 -6.56 2.06 30.12
CA ASN A 96 -6.14 3.13 29.22
C ASN A 96 -5.48 2.55 27.96
N ALA A 97 -5.46 3.35 26.90
CA ALA A 97 -4.98 2.90 25.59
C ALA A 97 -3.48 2.62 25.59
N PHE A 98 -2.71 3.38 26.38
CA PHE A 98 -1.26 3.21 26.47
C PHE A 98 -0.89 1.79 26.92
N ASN A 99 -1.38 1.36 28.09
CA ASN A 99 -1.10 0.01 28.60
C ASN A 99 -1.69 -1.07 27.70
N TYR A 100 -2.86 -0.82 27.12
CA TYR A 100 -3.49 -1.75 26.20
C TYR A 100 -2.59 -2.10 25.00
N PHE A 101 -2.03 -1.10 24.32
CA PHE A 101 -1.13 -1.34 23.19
C PHE A 101 0.23 -1.88 23.63
N ARG A 102 0.74 -1.50 24.81
CA ARG A 102 1.97 -2.12 25.34
C ARG A 102 1.82 -3.62 25.59
N ILE A 103 0.68 -4.07 26.10
CA ILE A 103 0.38 -5.51 26.26
C ILE A 103 0.42 -6.21 24.90
N VAL A 104 -0.18 -5.63 23.86
CA VAL A 104 -0.15 -6.19 22.49
C VAL A 104 1.29 -6.33 21.99
N GLU A 105 2.10 -5.27 22.14
CA GLU A 105 3.51 -5.27 21.72
C GLU A 105 4.34 -6.34 22.46
N ASP A 106 4.18 -6.44 23.78
CA ASP A 106 4.90 -7.42 24.61
C ASP A 106 4.52 -8.85 24.21
N LEU A 107 3.23 -9.12 23.94
CA LEU A 107 2.76 -10.43 23.48
C LEU A 107 3.36 -10.80 22.12
N ILE A 108 3.41 -9.86 21.17
CA ILE A 108 4.05 -10.06 19.87
C ILE A 108 5.55 -10.35 20.04
N ALA A 109 6.25 -9.60 20.90
CA ALA A 109 7.67 -9.79 21.16
C ALA A 109 7.98 -11.16 21.77
N LEU A 110 7.06 -11.70 22.58
CA LEU A 110 7.13 -13.03 23.17
C LEU A 110 6.68 -14.16 22.23
N GLY A 111 6.24 -13.85 21.01
CA GLY A 111 5.70 -14.84 20.07
C GLY A 111 4.31 -15.37 20.42
N ARG A 112 3.61 -14.74 21.38
CA ARG A 112 2.27 -15.11 21.86
C ARG A 112 1.20 -14.49 20.96
N PHE A 113 1.22 -14.85 19.67
CA PHE A 113 0.45 -14.16 18.63
C PHE A 113 -1.06 -14.30 18.78
N ASP A 114 -1.54 -15.48 19.18
CA ASP A 114 -2.99 -15.71 19.34
C ASP A 114 -3.57 -14.86 20.46
N GLU A 115 -2.83 -14.68 21.56
CA GLU A 115 -3.23 -13.81 22.65
C GLU A 115 -3.20 -12.33 22.25
N ALA A 116 -2.19 -11.92 21.46
CA ALA A 116 -2.13 -10.57 20.91
C ALA A 116 -3.34 -10.30 20.00
N LEU A 117 -3.66 -11.23 19.10
CA LEU A 117 -4.80 -11.12 18.18
C LEU A 117 -6.14 -11.09 18.91
N ALA A 118 -6.33 -11.99 19.89
CA ALA A 118 -7.53 -12.00 20.71
C ALA A 118 -7.72 -10.69 21.48
N LEU A 119 -6.62 -10.11 22.00
CA LEU A 119 -6.67 -8.79 22.61
C LEU A 119 -7.06 -7.74 21.59
N ILE A 120 -6.38 -7.64 20.45
CA ILE A 120 -6.68 -6.68 19.36
C ILE A 120 -8.15 -6.79 18.91
N GLU A 121 -8.71 -7.99 18.79
CA GLU A 121 -10.12 -8.19 18.42
C GLU A 121 -11.12 -7.63 19.44
N ARG A 122 -10.71 -7.46 20.71
CA ARG A 122 -11.54 -6.78 21.71
C ARG A 122 -11.76 -5.31 21.40
N ILE A 123 -10.83 -4.63 20.69
CA ILE A 123 -11.01 -3.22 20.29
C ILE A 123 -12.36 -3.00 19.62
N GLN A 124 -12.83 -3.96 18.83
CA GLN A 124 -14.10 -3.87 18.09
C GLN A 124 -15.34 -3.77 18.99
N ARG A 125 -15.23 -4.20 20.26
CA ARG A 125 -16.32 -4.30 21.22
C ARG A 125 -16.22 -3.30 22.38
N GLU A 126 -15.19 -2.46 22.40
CA GLU A 126 -14.86 -1.58 23.52
C GLU A 126 -15.06 -0.11 23.11
N ASP A 127 -16.10 0.55 23.64
CA ASP A 127 -16.51 1.89 23.20
C ASP A 127 -15.41 2.95 23.36
N TRP A 128 -14.62 2.85 24.42
CA TRP A 128 -13.52 3.77 24.72
C TRP A 128 -12.33 3.66 23.75
N LEU A 129 -12.35 2.67 22.84
CA LEU A 129 -11.33 2.47 21.81
C LEU A 129 -11.82 2.80 20.39
N THR A 130 -13.02 3.37 20.24
CA THR A 130 -13.62 3.73 18.94
C THR A 130 -12.68 4.52 18.04
N HIS A 131 -11.95 5.50 18.60
CA HIS A 131 -10.96 6.29 17.84
C HIS A 131 -9.89 5.42 17.17
N TYR A 132 -9.37 4.41 17.88
CA TYR A 132 -8.32 3.52 17.39
C TYR A 132 -8.84 2.50 16.36
N ARG A 133 -10.13 2.16 16.45
CA ARG A 133 -10.82 1.35 15.43
C ARG A 133 -10.96 2.11 14.12
N ASP A 134 -11.25 3.40 14.19
CA ASP A 134 -11.66 4.19 13.03
C ASP A 134 -10.48 4.88 12.32
N ASN A 135 -9.33 5.05 13.01
CA ASN A 135 -8.10 5.65 12.46
C ASN A 135 -7.04 4.65 11.97
N GLY A 136 -7.39 3.38 11.81
CA GLY A 136 -6.48 2.37 11.26
C GLY A 136 -5.56 1.67 12.25
N ASP A 137 -5.46 2.13 13.49
CA ASP A 137 -4.53 1.56 14.49
C ASP A 137 -4.87 0.10 14.83
N TYR A 138 -6.16 -0.23 14.96
CA TYR A 138 -6.62 -1.63 15.10
C TYR A 138 -6.04 -2.53 14.00
N HIS A 139 -6.15 -2.07 12.76
CA HIS A 139 -5.73 -2.82 11.58
C HIS A 139 -4.19 -2.86 11.43
N GLU A 140 -3.48 -1.83 11.90
CA GLU A 140 -2.02 -1.83 12.00
C GLU A 140 -1.55 -2.94 12.95
N TRP A 141 -2.05 -2.95 14.19
CA TRP A 141 -1.66 -3.93 15.20
C TRP A 141 -2.01 -5.35 14.78
N ARG A 142 -3.20 -5.55 14.21
CA ARG A 142 -3.63 -6.84 13.64
C ARG A 142 -2.69 -7.29 12.53
N GLY A 143 -2.35 -6.40 11.60
CA GLY A 143 -1.43 -6.67 10.49
C GLY A 143 -0.03 -7.09 10.98
N ARG A 144 0.54 -6.36 11.92
CA ARG A 144 1.86 -6.66 12.52
C ARG A 144 1.88 -8.02 13.22
N ALA A 145 0.84 -8.31 14.02
CA ALA A 145 0.72 -9.59 14.72
C ALA A 145 0.59 -10.79 13.74
N LEU A 146 -0.28 -10.66 12.72
CA LEU A 146 -0.47 -11.69 11.69
C LEU A 146 0.81 -11.94 10.87
N ALA A 147 1.56 -10.88 10.53
CA ALA A 147 2.81 -11.01 9.80
C ALA A 147 3.85 -11.80 10.59
N LYS A 148 4.00 -11.50 11.89
CA LYS A 148 4.91 -12.24 12.79
C LYS A 148 4.45 -13.68 13.03
N ALA A 149 3.14 -13.93 13.00
CA ALA A 149 2.55 -15.27 13.06
C ALA A 149 2.67 -16.08 11.74
N GLY A 150 3.24 -15.50 10.67
CA GLY A 150 3.34 -16.16 9.37
C GLY A 150 2.05 -16.19 8.54
N ARG A 151 0.97 -15.55 9.02
CA ARG A 151 -0.34 -15.45 8.35
C ARG A 151 -0.34 -14.32 7.32
N ARG A 152 0.44 -14.50 6.25
CA ARG A 152 0.79 -13.45 5.28
C ARG A 152 -0.43 -12.80 4.64
N ASP A 153 -1.35 -13.56 4.06
CA ASP A 153 -2.47 -13.00 3.31
C ASP A 153 -3.41 -12.17 4.20
N GLU A 154 -3.66 -12.63 5.42
CA GLU A 154 -4.49 -11.91 6.38
C GLU A 154 -3.80 -10.64 6.90
N ALA A 155 -2.48 -10.67 7.06
CA ALA A 155 -1.70 -9.49 7.42
C ALA A 155 -1.84 -8.40 6.35
N VAL A 156 -1.78 -8.78 5.08
CA VAL A 156 -1.95 -7.85 3.95
C VAL A 156 -3.34 -7.23 3.95
N GLN A 157 -4.38 -8.03 4.15
CA GLN A 157 -5.76 -7.54 4.20
C GLN A 157 -5.97 -6.55 5.36
N ALA A 158 -5.39 -6.83 6.53
CA ALA A 158 -5.43 -5.93 7.67
C ALA A 158 -4.73 -4.60 7.32
N LEU A 159 -3.50 -4.65 6.83
CA LEU A 159 -2.71 -3.45 6.51
C LEU A 159 -3.31 -2.60 5.40
N ARG A 160 -3.95 -3.21 4.40
CA ARG A 160 -4.75 -2.50 3.38
C ARG A 160 -5.93 -1.75 4.00
N THR A 161 -6.58 -2.33 4.99
CA THR A 161 -7.73 -1.70 5.66
C THR A 161 -7.29 -0.55 6.56
N MET A 162 -6.15 -0.69 7.24
CA MET A 162 -5.51 0.41 7.96
C MET A 162 -5.25 1.63 7.05
N LEU A 163 -4.64 1.41 5.89
CA LEU A 163 -4.32 2.49 4.95
C LEU A 163 -5.57 3.19 4.43
N ARG A 164 -6.63 2.43 4.10
CA ARG A 164 -7.92 3.01 3.69
C ARG A 164 -8.53 3.90 4.77
N GLN A 165 -8.45 3.49 6.03
CA GLN A 165 -8.97 4.30 7.14
C GLN A 165 -8.14 5.56 7.37
N ARG A 166 -6.81 5.45 7.42
CA ARG A 166 -5.92 6.61 7.59
C ARG A 166 -6.05 7.62 6.45
N LEU A 167 -6.15 7.15 5.21
CA LEU A 167 -6.38 8.01 4.05
C LEU A 167 -7.74 8.73 4.15
N ARG A 168 -8.80 8.02 4.55
CA ARG A 168 -10.11 8.62 4.80
C ARG A 168 -10.03 9.73 5.85
N THR A 169 -9.38 9.46 6.99
CA THR A 169 -9.22 10.46 8.06
C THR A 169 -8.45 11.69 7.57
N LEU A 170 -7.37 11.49 6.78
CA LEU A 170 -6.57 12.58 6.21
C LEU A 170 -7.37 13.45 5.22
N ILE A 171 -8.18 12.83 4.36
CA ILE A 171 -9.06 13.54 3.44
C ILE A 171 -10.12 14.33 4.21
N GLN A 172 -10.72 13.72 5.23
CA GLN A 172 -11.73 14.36 6.08
C GLN A 172 -11.17 15.54 6.89
N SER A 173 -9.89 15.51 7.26
CA SER A 173 -9.24 16.61 7.98
C SER A 173 -8.69 17.71 7.06
N GLY A 174 -8.98 17.67 5.76
CA GLY A 174 -8.52 18.70 4.81
C GLY A 174 -7.00 18.74 4.63
N GLY A 175 -6.31 17.63 4.91
CA GLY A 175 -4.85 17.54 4.77
C GLY A 175 -4.03 18.15 5.91
N ASP A 176 -4.64 18.66 6.99
CA ASP A 176 -3.92 19.03 8.22
C ASP A 176 -4.17 18.00 9.33
N PRO A 177 -3.16 17.19 9.69
CA PRO A 177 -3.26 16.27 10.81
C PRO A 177 -2.31 16.66 11.95
N GLY A 178 -2.01 17.94 12.19
CA GLY A 178 -1.37 18.40 13.45
C GLY A 178 -0.05 17.73 13.86
N THR A 179 0.59 16.97 12.97
CA THR A 179 1.87 16.30 13.15
C THR A 179 2.51 16.18 11.77
N ARG A 180 3.80 16.53 11.69
CA ARG A 180 4.63 16.47 10.49
C ARG A 180 4.55 15.09 9.84
N ASN A 181 3.62 14.89 8.91
CA ASN A 181 3.48 13.62 8.24
C ASN A 181 4.24 13.65 6.93
N ARG A 182 5.56 13.46 7.05
CA ARG A 182 6.43 13.10 5.93
C ARG A 182 6.22 11.64 5.47
N SER A 183 5.29 10.89 6.09
CA SER A 183 5.43 9.43 6.19
C SER A 183 4.33 8.57 5.58
N GLY A 184 3.49 9.09 4.67
CA GLY A 184 2.66 8.20 3.85
C GLY A 184 3.55 7.23 3.05
N GLU A 185 4.54 7.79 2.35
CA GLU A 185 5.53 7.04 1.57
C GLU A 185 6.54 6.28 2.45
N ASP A 186 6.99 6.86 3.56
CA ASP A 186 7.94 6.18 4.48
C ASP A 186 7.29 4.98 5.19
N LEU A 187 6.03 5.09 5.63
CA LEU A 187 5.29 4.00 6.26
C LEU A 187 5.04 2.87 5.26
N LEU A 188 4.80 3.22 3.99
CA LEU A 188 4.68 2.28 2.89
C LEU A 188 6.02 1.59 2.58
N ALA A 189 7.13 2.32 2.53
CA ALA A 189 8.47 1.77 2.33
C ALA A 189 8.96 0.90 3.51
N GLU A 190 8.50 1.18 4.74
CA GLU A 190 8.73 0.32 5.92
C GLU A 190 7.91 -0.97 5.85
N LEU A 191 6.67 -0.88 5.37
CA LEU A 191 5.80 -2.03 5.08
C LEU A 191 6.34 -2.94 3.98
N GLU A 192 6.91 -2.37 2.92
CA GLU A 192 7.61 -3.11 1.85
C GLU A 192 8.78 -3.93 2.40
N ARG A 193 9.60 -3.33 3.27
CA ARG A 193 10.72 -4.00 3.96
C ARG A 193 10.25 -5.08 4.94
N ALA A 194 9.14 -4.85 5.64
CA ALA A 194 8.65 -5.77 6.67
C ALA A 194 7.87 -6.97 6.10
N THR A 195 7.23 -6.81 4.93
CA THR A 195 6.32 -7.83 4.36
C THR A 195 6.82 -8.48 3.07
N GLY A 196 7.78 -7.86 2.37
CA GLY A 196 8.31 -8.35 1.09
C GLY A 196 7.31 -8.27 -0.06
N LEU A 197 6.23 -7.50 0.09
CA LEU A 197 5.17 -7.39 -0.90
C LEU A 197 5.27 -6.08 -1.66
N PRO A 198 5.43 -6.12 -3.00
CA PRO A 198 5.27 -4.93 -3.80
C PRO A 198 3.80 -4.49 -3.76
N THR A 199 3.57 -3.19 -3.95
CA THR A 199 2.34 -2.55 -4.48
C THR A 199 1.22 -2.09 -3.53
N ILE A 200 1.31 -0.84 -3.03
CA ILE A 200 0.14 -0.06 -2.57
C ILE A 200 0.02 1.38 -3.16
N ILE A 201 1.01 1.94 -3.87
CA ILE A 201 0.88 3.30 -4.44
C ILE A 201 0.30 3.27 -5.88
N PRO A 202 -0.86 3.89 -6.18
CA PRO A 202 -1.42 4.01 -7.53
C PRO A 202 -0.47 4.65 -8.55
N GLU A 203 0.22 5.73 -8.16
CA GLU A 203 1.17 6.46 -9.01
C GLU A 203 2.39 5.59 -9.38
N ALA A 204 2.87 4.78 -8.43
CA ALA A 204 3.94 3.82 -8.68
C ALA A 204 3.48 2.61 -9.51
N ARG A 205 2.18 2.29 -9.54
CA ARG A 205 1.64 1.22 -10.41
C ARG A 205 1.50 1.69 -11.83
N LEU A 206 0.93 2.87 -12.06
CA LEU A 206 0.79 3.41 -13.40
C LEU A 206 2.16 3.62 -14.04
N SER A 207 3.12 4.21 -13.31
CA SER A 207 4.50 4.38 -13.79
C SER A 207 5.17 3.04 -14.17
N ARG A 208 4.92 1.96 -13.43
CA ARG A 208 5.44 0.62 -13.80
C ARG A 208 4.68 -0.02 -14.96
N CYS A 209 3.38 0.22 -15.09
CA CYS A 209 2.59 -0.23 -16.24
C CYS A 209 3.08 0.44 -17.53
N THR A 210 3.20 1.77 -17.53
CA THR A 210 3.57 2.60 -18.69
C THR A 210 5.08 2.69 -18.91
N GLY A 211 5.89 2.33 -17.91
CA GLY A 211 7.34 2.34 -17.96
C GLY A 211 7.94 1.26 -18.87
N GLN A 212 9.25 1.08 -18.75
CA GLN A 212 9.99 0.07 -19.52
C GLN A 212 10.32 -1.14 -18.64
N GLY A 213 10.62 -2.28 -19.27
CA GLY A 213 10.99 -3.50 -18.56
C GLY A 213 10.32 -4.74 -19.13
N ASP A 214 10.34 -5.80 -18.33
CA ASP A 214 9.74 -7.09 -18.67
C ASP A 214 8.23 -6.97 -18.93
N VAL A 215 7.76 -7.54 -20.04
CA VAL A 215 6.37 -7.42 -20.49
C VAL A 215 5.41 -8.04 -19.48
N ALA A 216 5.74 -9.18 -18.88
CA ALA A 216 4.86 -9.85 -17.92
C ALA A 216 4.73 -9.04 -16.61
N GLN A 217 5.84 -8.48 -16.12
CA GLN A 217 5.82 -7.58 -14.96
C GLN A 217 4.99 -6.32 -15.22
N ARG A 218 5.10 -5.75 -16.43
CA ARG A 218 4.31 -4.57 -16.82
C ARG A 218 2.82 -4.89 -16.91
N ILE A 219 2.44 -6.02 -17.51
CA ILE A 219 1.04 -6.50 -17.53
C ILE A 219 0.52 -6.66 -16.10
N LEU A 220 1.30 -7.26 -15.19
CA LEU A 220 0.92 -7.41 -13.79
C LEU A 220 0.74 -6.06 -13.09
N ALA A 221 1.60 -5.09 -13.37
CA ALA A 221 1.44 -3.72 -12.87
C ALA A 221 0.14 -3.09 -13.40
N CYS A 222 -0.16 -3.22 -14.69
CA CYS A 222 -1.40 -2.72 -15.28
C CYS A 222 -2.64 -3.40 -14.68
N ASN A 223 -2.60 -4.71 -14.39
CA ASN A 223 -3.69 -5.41 -13.69
C ASN A 223 -4.02 -4.77 -12.35
N GLY A 224 -3.00 -4.35 -11.60
CA GLY A 224 -3.16 -3.67 -10.32
C GLY A 224 -3.72 -2.24 -10.42
N VAL A 225 -3.64 -1.60 -11.58
CA VAL A 225 -4.31 -0.32 -11.87
C VAL A 225 -5.77 -0.58 -12.25
N VAL A 226 -6.02 -1.51 -13.18
CA VAL A 226 -7.37 -1.81 -13.71
C VAL A 226 -8.32 -2.41 -12.65
N SER A 227 -7.79 -3.13 -11.67
CA SER A 227 -8.59 -3.74 -10.58
C SER A 227 -8.62 -2.94 -9.28
N GLY A 228 -8.07 -1.72 -9.26
CA GLY A 228 -8.00 -0.92 -8.04
C GLY A 228 -9.29 -0.15 -7.74
N ASP A 229 -9.78 -0.25 -6.50
CA ASP A 229 -11.03 0.40 -6.05
C ASP A 229 -10.98 1.95 -6.01
N TRP A 230 -9.79 2.57 -6.12
CA TRP A 230 -9.56 4.02 -6.00
C TRP A 230 -8.51 4.50 -7.01
N VAL A 231 -8.79 4.30 -8.30
CA VAL A 231 -7.93 4.74 -9.40
C VAL A 231 -8.74 5.72 -10.25
N PRO A 232 -8.22 6.91 -10.59
CA PRO A 232 -8.88 7.82 -11.51
C PRO A 232 -9.20 7.13 -12.85
N ASP A 233 -10.36 7.42 -13.44
CA ASP A 233 -10.76 6.80 -14.71
C ASP A 233 -9.74 7.01 -15.83
N GLU A 234 -9.02 8.13 -15.81
CA GLU A 234 -7.93 8.42 -16.76
C GLU A 234 -6.76 7.44 -16.64
N ASP A 235 -6.40 7.06 -15.41
CA ASP A 235 -5.34 6.08 -15.15
C ASP A 235 -5.79 4.68 -15.54
N ILE A 236 -7.08 4.34 -15.32
CA ILE A 236 -7.67 3.09 -15.79
C ILE A 236 -7.62 3.03 -17.32
N ARG A 237 -8.02 4.10 -18.01
CA ARG A 237 -7.94 4.20 -19.48
C ARG A 237 -6.51 4.00 -19.96
N THR A 238 -5.55 4.74 -19.38
CA THR A 238 -4.12 4.65 -19.73
C THR A 238 -3.58 3.23 -19.49
N ALA A 239 -3.92 2.61 -18.36
CA ALA A 239 -3.47 1.26 -18.04
C ALA A 239 -4.06 0.21 -18.96
N ARG A 240 -5.35 0.30 -19.31
CA ARG A 240 -5.97 -0.60 -20.29
C ARG A 240 -5.36 -0.45 -21.68
N PHE A 241 -5.13 0.79 -22.12
CA PHE A 241 -4.51 1.03 -23.44
C PHE A 241 -3.10 0.44 -23.48
N THR A 242 -2.31 0.68 -22.43
CA THR A 242 -0.96 0.12 -22.29
C THR A 242 -0.99 -1.40 -22.22
N ARG A 243 -1.88 -1.99 -21.43
CA ARG A 243 -2.01 -3.45 -21.30
C ARG A 243 -2.44 -4.10 -22.62
N ALA A 244 -3.32 -3.44 -23.39
CA ALA A 244 -3.68 -3.89 -24.73
C ALA A 244 -2.48 -3.93 -25.68
N GLN A 245 -1.62 -2.90 -25.65
CA GLN A 245 -0.38 -2.89 -26.44
C GLN A 245 0.56 -4.04 -26.05
N LEU A 246 0.68 -4.33 -24.75
CA LEU A 246 1.53 -5.41 -24.24
C LEU A 246 1.01 -6.80 -24.61
N HIS A 247 -0.30 -7.03 -24.51
CA HIS A 247 -0.91 -8.26 -25.00
C HIS A 247 -0.77 -8.40 -26.51
N ALA A 248 -0.96 -7.31 -27.28
CA ALA A 248 -0.74 -7.33 -28.73
C ALA A 248 0.71 -7.65 -29.10
N GLN A 249 1.69 -7.10 -28.36
CA GLN A 249 3.10 -7.43 -28.55
C GLN A 249 3.39 -8.92 -28.26
N SER A 250 2.68 -9.48 -27.28
CA SER A 250 2.78 -10.89 -26.89
C SER A 250 1.91 -11.82 -27.75
N GLN A 251 1.26 -11.29 -28.80
CA GLN A 251 0.31 -12.00 -29.64
C GLN A 251 -0.91 -12.59 -28.92
N ASP A 252 -1.21 -12.08 -27.72
CA ASP A 252 -2.40 -12.42 -26.94
C ASP A 252 -3.57 -11.54 -27.40
N TRP A 253 -4.06 -11.84 -28.60
CA TRP A 253 -5.12 -11.07 -29.24
C TRP A 253 -6.42 -11.00 -28.42
N PRO A 254 -6.89 -12.08 -27.75
CA PRO A 254 -8.11 -12.02 -26.95
C PRO A 254 -8.03 -10.99 -25.82
N GLN A 255 -6.93 -10.97 -25.05
CA GLN A 255 -6.78 -10.02 -23.96
C GLN A 255 -6.60 -8.58 -24.47
N ALA A 256 -5.83 -8.41 -25.54
CA ALA A 256 -5.68 -7.09 -26.17
C ALA A 256 -7.03 -6.53 -26.64
N LEU A 257 -7.85 -7.35 -27.30
CA LEU A 257 -9.18 -6.94 -27.76
C LEU A 257 -10.13 -6.65 -26.61
N ALA A 258 -10.08 -7.40 -25.51
CA ALA A 258 -10.96 -7.14 -24.36
C ALA A 258 -10.73 -5.74 -23.75
N ASP A 259 -9.47 -5.30 -23.63
CA ASP A 259 -9.15 -3.96 -23.15
C ASP A 259 -9.55 -2.87 -24.16
N LEU A 260 -9.35 -3.12 -25.46
CA LEU A 260 -9.71 -2.17 -26.52
C LEU A 260 -11.22 -2.04 -26.71
N ASP A 261 -11.95 -3.13 -26.54
CA ASP A 261 -13.42 -3.14 -26.56
C ASP A 261 -13.97 -2.27 -25.42
N TRP A 262 -13.38 -2.40 -24.23
CA TRP A 262 -13.74 -1.55 -23.09
C TRP A 262 -13.46 -0.08 -23.38
N LEU A 263 -12.28 0.26 -23.93
CA LEU A 263 -11.90 1.65 -24.22
C LEU A 263 -12.82 2.31 -25.26
N VAL A 264 -13.22 1.57 -26.29
CA VAL A 264 -14.15 2.06 -27.32
C VAL A 264 -15.60 2.15 -26.78
N GLN A 265 -15.95 1.36 -25.77
CA GLN A 265 -17.24 1.49 -25.07
C GLN A 265 -17.25 2.70 -24.11
N ASP A 266 -16.15 2.95 -23.40
CA ASP A 266 -15.97 4.10 -22.51
C ASP A 266 -15.99 5.42 -23.29
N ASP A 267 -15.23 5.47 -24.39
CA ASP A 267 -15.20 6.60 -25.30
C ASP A 267 -15.26 6.13 -26.77
N ALA A 268 -16.46 6.23 -27.35
CA ALA A 268 -16.71 5.85 -28.74
C ALA A 268 -15.94 6.70 -29.77
N ALA A 269 -15.46 7.89 -29.37
CA ALA A 269 -14.67 8.79 -30.21
C ALA A 269 -13.14 8.57 -30.04
N ASN A 270 -12.70 7.66 -29.17
CA ASN A 270 -11.29 7.38 -28.94
C ASN A 270 -10.62 6.75 -30.18
N GLY A 271 -10.05 7.62 -31.02
CA GLY A 271 -9.41 7.25 -32.28
C GLY A 271 -8.20 6.33 -32.09
N ASP A 272 -7.41 6.56 -31.03
CA ASP A 272 -6.21 5.76 -30.75
C ASP A 272 -6.54 4.34 -30.36
N ALA A 273 -7.52 4.15 -29.46
CA ALA A 273 -8.00 2.83 -29.06
C ALA A 273 -8.59 2.08 -30.27
N ARG A 274 -9.38 2.77 -31.10
CA ARG A 274 -9.97 2.18 -32.31
C ARG A 274 -8.91 1.81 -33.35
N LEU A 275 -7.88 2.64 -33.55
CA LEU A 275 -6.77 2.36 -34.46
C LEU A 275 -5.96 1.14 -34.00
N LEU A 276 -5.64 1.06 -32.70
CA LEU A 276 -4.97 -0.11 -32.13
C LEU A 276 -5.84 -1.36 -32.24
N ARG A 277 -7.15 -1.25 -32.01
CA ARG A 277 -8.11 -2.35 -32.20
C ARG A 277 -8.16 -2.84 -33.64
N ALA A 278 -8.13 -1.94 -34.63
CA ALA A 278 -8.06 -2.30 -36.04
C ALA A 278 -6.80 -3.13 -36.34
N ARG A 279 -5.64 -2.69 -35.85
CA ARG A 279 -4.36 -3.38 -36.02
C ARG A 279 -4.36 -4.76 -35.35
N VAL A 280 -4.87 -4.87 -34.12
CA VAL A 280 -4.97 -6.14 -33.40
C VAL A 280 -5.95 -7.09 -34.10
N LYS A 281 -7.10 -6.60 -34.56
CA LYS A 281 -8.07 -7.39 -35.35
C LYS A 281 -7.43 -7.93 -36.62
N LEU A 282 -6.67 -7.11 -37.35
CA LEU A 282 -5.97 -7.55 -38.56
C LEU A 282 -4.95 -8.65 -38.25
N ALA A 283 -4.13 -8.46 -37.22
CA ALA A 283 -3.15 -9.46 -36.78
C ALA A 283 -3.79 -10.77 -36.30
N ALA A 284 -4.99 -10.68 -35.72
CA ALA A 284 -5.81 -11.83 -35.31
C ALA A 284 -6.57 -12.49 -36.48
N GLY A 285 -6.40 -12.02 -37.72
CA GLY A 285 -7.09 -12.54 -38.91
C GLY A 285 -8.53 -12.06 -39.10
N LYS A 286 -9.01 -11.14 -38.25
CA LYS A 286 -10.36 -10.52 -38.35
C LYS A 286 -10.36 -9.37 -39.35
N VAL A 287 -10.08 -9.70 -40.61
CA VAL A 287 -9.80 -8.75 -41.69
C VAL A 287 -10.94 -7.74 -41.92
N ASP A 288 -12.17 -8.22 -42.11
CA ASP A 288 -13.28 -7.32 -42.45
C ASP A 288 -13.64 -6.40 -41.28
N GLU A 289 -13.54 -6.90 -40.04
CA GLU A 289 -13.74 -6.07 -38.85
C GLU A 289 -12.65 -5.00 -38.74
N ALA A 290 -11.38 -5.33 -39.03
CA ALA A 290 -10.30 -4.35 -39.01
C ALA A 290 -10.50 -3.25 -40.06
N LEU A 291 -10.88 -3.62 -41.29
CA LEU A 291 -11.13 -2.68 -42.38
C LEU A 291 -12.32 -1.76 -42.09
N ALA A 292 -13.34 -2.25 -41.39
CA ALA A 292 -14.45 -1.43 -40.93
C ALA A 292 -14.00 -0.35 -39.92
N GLU A 293 -13.11 -0.70 -38.98
CA GLU A 293 -12.54 0.27 -38.02
C GLU A 293 -11.68 1.32 -38.74
N TYR A 294 -10.82 0.90 -39.67
CA TYR A 294 -10.01 1.82 -40.46
C TYR A 294 -10.87 2.76 -41.28
N THR A 295 -11.94 2.25 -41.90
CA THR A 295 -12.86 3.07 -42.69
C THR A 295 -13.58 4.10 -41.83
N TRP A 296 -14.07 3.67 -40.66
CA TRP A 296 -14.68 4.60 -39.70
C TRP A 296 -13.74 5.75 -39.33
N LEU A 297 -12.45 5.46 -39.13
CA LEU A 297 -11.43 6.47 -38.80
C LEU A 297 -11.15 7.39 -40.00
N VAL A 298 -10.91 6.83 -41.19
CA VAL A 298 -10.65 7.60 -42.42
C VAL A 298 -11.79 8.56 -42.72
N ASP A 299 -13.05 8.12 -42.60
CA ASP A 299 -14.23 8.93 -42.90
C ASP A 299 -14.38 10.14 -41.96
N ARG A 300 -13.78 10.08 -40.77
CA ARG A 300 -13.91 11.12 -39.73
C ARG A 300 -12.71 12.04 -39.64
N THR A 301 -11.50 11.50 -39.75
CA THR A 301 -10.27 12.28 -39.58
C THR A 301 -9.66 12.68 -40.90
N GLY A 302 -9.86 11.88 -41.95
CA GLY A 302 -9.14 12.02 -43.22
C GLY A 302 -7.61 11.91 -43.07
N ASP A 303 -7.12 11.39 -41.93
CA ASP A 303 -5.71 11.35 -41.59
C ASP A 303 -4.93 10.46 -42.58
N PRO A 304 -3.95 11.02 -43.32
CA PRO A 304 -3.10 10.26 -44.22
C PRO A 304 -2.46 9.01 -43.59
N GLN A 305 -2.08 9.04 -42.31
CA GLN A 305 -1.49 7.87 -41.65
C GLN A 305 -2.49 6.72 -41.49
N VAL A 306 -3.74 7.03 -41.15
CA VAL A 306 -4.81 6.04 -41.07
C VAL A 306 -5.13 5.46 -42.44
N ILE A 307 -5.13 6.30 -43.49
CA ILE A 307 -5.32 5.86 -44.89
C ILE A 307 -4.20 4.90 -45.29
N LEU A 308 -2.94 5.19 -44.94
CA LEU A 308 -1.82 4.29 -45.20
C LEU A 308 -1.97 2.95 -44.46
N HIS A 309 -2.38 2.95 -43.19
CA HIS A 309 -2.64 1.70 -42.47
C HIS A 309 -3.77 0.87 -43.10
N ARG A 310 -4.81 1.52 -43.64
CA ARG A 310 -5.87 0.82 -44.39
C ARG A 310 -5.34 0.25 -45.70
N ALA A 311 -4.49 0.99 -46.42
CA ALA A 311 -3.82 0.50 -47.63
C ALA A 311 -2.92 -0.71 -47.34
N GLU A 312 -2.16 -0.69 -46.26
CA GLU A 312 -1.34 -1.81 -45.80
C GLU A 312 -2.21 -3.03 -45.45
N ALA A 313 -3.36 -2.82 -44.80
CA ALA A 313 -4.32 -3.88 -44.51
C ALA A 313 -4.92 -4.48 -45.78
N TYR A 314 -5.27 -3.65 -46.77
CA TYR A 314 -5.72 -4.11 -48.08
C TYR A 314 -4.63 -4.90 -48.81
N PHE A 315 -3.38 -4.44 -48.77
CA PHE A 315 -2.26 -5.11 -49.40
C PHE A 315 -1.98 -6.48 -48.76
N ALA A 316 -1.91 -6.54 -47.43
CA ALA A 316 -1.71 -7.78 -46.68
C ALA A 316 -2.81 -8.84 -46.94
N THR A 317 -3.99 -8.37 -47.34
CA THR A 317 -5.17 -9.22 -47.63
C THR A 317 -5.42 -9.37 -49.13
N LYS A 318 -4.42 -9.03 -49.97
CA LYS A 318 -4.40 -9.16 -51.43
C LYS A 318 -5.50 -8.36 -52.17
N ARG A 319 -6.05 -7.33 -51.52
CA ARG A 319 -7.02 -6.39 -52.11
C ARG A 319 -6.27 -5.25 -52.80
N TYR A 320 -5.48 -5.59 -53.82
CA TYR A 320 -4.47 -4.68 -54.40
C TYR A 320 -5.05 -3.37 -54.96
N GLU A 321 -6.19 -3.42 -55.65
CA GLU A 321 -6.79 -2.20 -56.21
C GLU A 321 -7.27 -1.23 -55.13
N ALA A 322 -7.81 -1.74 -54.01
CA ALA A 322 -8.19 -0.92 -52.87
C ALA A 322 -6.97 -0.30 -52.17
N ALA A 323 -5.88 -1.06 -52.04
CA ALA A 323 -4.61 -0.54 -51.53
C ALA A 323 -4.06 0.60 -52.43
N LEU A 324 -4.05 0.41 -53.76
CA LEU A 324 -3.60 1.44 -54.70
C LEU A 324 -4.48 2.69 -54.67
N ALA A 325 -5.79 2.54 -54.52
CA ALA A 325 -6.71 3.67 -54.39
C ALA A 325 -6.36 4.53 -53.15
N ASP A 326 -6.17 3.90 -51.99
CA ASP A 326 -5.78 4.60 -50.76
C ASP A 326 -4.38 5.24 -50.88
N LEU A 327 -3.39 4.54 -51.44
CA LEU A 327 -2.03 5.09 -51.62
C LEU A 327 -2.01 6.31 -52.56
N ARG A 328 -2.76 6.25 -53.67
CA ARG A 328 -2.88 7.37 -54.63
C ARG A 328 -3.61 8.55 -54.01
N ALA A 329 -4.60 8.31 -53.15
CA ALA A 329 -5.28 9.38 -52.42
C ALA A 329 -4.33 10.11 -51.46
N VAL A 330 -3.37 9.41 -50.84
CA VAL A 330 -2.33 10.03 -50.02
C VAL A 330 -1.30 10.76 -50.88
N ASP A 331 -0.87 10.18 -52.00
CA ASP A 331 0.14 10.76 -52.89
C ASP A 331 -0.32 12.09 -53.50
N ALA A 332 -1.59 12.19 -53.86
CA ALA A 332 -2.19 13.44 -54.33
C ALA A 332 -2.10 14.60 -53.30
N ARG A 333 -1.99 14.27 -52.00
CA ARG A 333 -1.83 15.27 -50.92
C ARG A 333 -0.37 15.53 -50.56
N MET A 334 0.52 14.60 -50.88
CA MET A 334 1.94 14.62 -50.52
C MET A 334 2.82 14.16 -51.70
N PRO A 335 2.82 14.91 -52.82
CA PRO A 335 3.55 14.50 -54.00
C PRO A 335 5.06 14.47 -53.74
N GLY A 336 5.75 13.49 -54.33
CA GLY A 336 7.21 13.36 -54.22
C GLY A 336 7.72 12.64 -52.98
N ASN A 337 6.86 11.90 -52.27
CA ASN A 337 7.29 11.06 -51.14
C ASN A 337 7.85 9.70 -51.64
N ASP A 338 9.18 9.54 -51.61
CA ASP A 338 9.86 8.34 -52.11
C ASP A 338 9.42 7.04 -51.43
N ARG A 339 9.08 7.09 -50.13
CA ARG A 339 8.57 5.94 -49.40
C ARG A 339 7.20 5.52 -49.92
N LEU A 340 6.30 6.48 -50.11
CA LEU A 340 4.97 6.23 -50.65
C LEU A 340 5.03 5.67 -52.08
N GLN A 341 5.90 6.26 -52.91
CA GLN A 341 6.14 5.78 -54.28
C GLN A 341 6.69 4.34 -54.29
N SER A 342 7.54 3.99 -53.33
CA SER A 342 8.02 2.62 -53.18
C SER A 342 6.90 1.65 -52.78
N MET A 343 5.98 2.07 -51.89
CA MET A 343 4.80 1.27 -51.54
C MET A 343 3.88 1.08 -52.75
N ILE A 344 3.59 2.13 -53.53
CA ILE A 344 2.76 2.02 -54.74
C ILE A 344 3.35 0.99 -55.71
N ARG A 345 4.65 1.10 -56.03
CA ARG A 345 5.33 0.14 -56.92
C ARG A 345 5.26 -1.29 -56.39
N GLN A 346 5.42 -1.48 -55.08
CA GLN A 346 5.33 -2.80 -54.46
C GLN A 346 3.93 -3.42 -54.63
N VAL A 347 2.87 -2.63 -54.44
CA VAL A 347 1.49 -3.10 -54.62
C VAL A 347 1.20 -3.41 -56.09
N GLU A 348 1.66 -2.58 -57.02
CA GLU A 348 1.50 -2.82 -58.47
C GLU A 348 2.20 -4.11 -58.92
N GLN A 349 3.44 -4.34 -58.49
CA GLN A 349 4.17 -5.57 -58.79
C GLN A 349 3.45 -6.82 -58.26
N ALA A 350 2.95 -6.77 -57.01
CA ALA A 350 2.23 -7.89 -56.42
C ALA A 350 0.90 -8.17 -57.12
N ARG A 351 0.19 -7.11 -57.54
CA ARG A 351 -1.04 -7.23 -58.34
C ARG A 351 -0.76 -7.89 -59.68
N ASP A 352 0.25 -7.40 -60.40
CA ASP A 352 0.58 -7.88 -61.74
C ASP A 352 1.07 -9.33 -61.70
N ALA A 353 1.86 -9.70 -60.68
CA ALA A 353 2.26 -11.07 -60.42
C ALA A 353 1.07 -12.00 -60.09
N ALA A 354 0.08 -11.50 -59.34
CA ALA A 354 -1.14 -12.26 -59.06
C ALA A 354 -2.02 -12.44 -60.32
N ALA A 355 -1.94 -11.51 -61.28
CA ALA A 355 -2.65 -11.60 -62.55
C ALA A 355 -1.97 -12.55 -63.56
N ASN A 356 -0.65 -12.71 -63.49
CA ASN A 356 0.16 -13.54 -64.41
C ASN A 356 1.06 -14.55 -63.66
N PRO A 357 0.51 -15.64 -63.11
CA PRO A 357 1.25 -16.56 -62.23
C PRO A 357 2.29 -17.47 -62.92
N SER A 358 2.39 -17.48 -64.25
CA SER A 358 3.19 -18.43 -65.05
C SER A 358 4.46 -17.86 -65.68
N GLY A 359 4.98 -16.73 -65.18
CA GLY A 359 6.14 -16.02 -65.74
C GLY A 359 7.42 -16.06 -64.89
N GLY A 360 7.78 -17.21 -64.31
CA GLY A 360 8.98 -17.41 -63.49
C GLY A 360 9.69 -18.71 -63.82
#